data_AF-A0A226HCU5-F1
#
_entry.id   AF-A0A226HCU5-F1
#
_cell.length_a   1.000
_cell.length_b   1.000
_cell.length_c   1.000
_cell.angle_alpha   90.00
_cell.angle_beta   90.00
_cell.angle_gamma   90.00
#
_symmetry.space_group_name_H-M   'P 1'
#
loop_
_entity.id
_entity.type
_entity.pdbx_description
1 polymer ?
#
loop_
_entity_poly.entity_id
_entity_poly.type
_entity_poly.pdbx_seq_one_letter_code
_entity_poly.pdbx_strand_id
1 'polypeptide(L)'
;MSKKHVVVQGATLKCQFSEDPQATDTLKVKSQQKHYANDKGGDKKLIATTKEIGQTLEKNTFGNCKMQPLGNSFKPCQTMIQQWSGSYEKVTLSNQGKMLIEDSKATCPFGGPDCIEITKHGQIAEISQQQIDNEDKELMQQICPLIFDELQDENVWS
;
A
#
# COMPACT_ATOMS: atom_id res chain seq x y z
N MET A 1 -1.42 -6.01 19.79
CA MET A 1 -1.70 -5.45 18.44
C MET A 1 -0.89 -6.29 17.46
N SER A 2 -1.51 -6.87 16.44
CA SER A 2 -0.77 -7.60 15.39
C SER A 2 0.17 -6.63 14.68
N LYS A 3 1.41 -7.04 14.39
CA LYS A 3 2.34 -6.26 13.57
C LYS A 3 1.70 -6.10 12.18
N LYS A 4 1.27 -4.90 11.82
CA LYS A 4 0.78 -4.59 10.46
C LYS A 4 1.94 -4.10 9.60
N HIS A 5 1.92 -4.35 8.30
CA HIS A 5 2.97 -3.88 7.39
C HIS A 5 2.53 -2.64 6.65
N VAL A 6 3.42 -1.65 6.54
CA VAL A 6 3.24 -0.49 5.67
C VAL A 6 3.26 -0.92 4.20
N VAL A 7 2.40 -0.32 3.40
CA VAL A 7 2.28 -0.58 1.98
C VAL A 7 3.24 0.33 1.23
N VAL A 8 3.97 -0.23 0.28
CA VAL A 8 4.99 0.49 -0.50
C VAL A 8 4.78 0.34 -2.00
N GLN A 9 5.56 1.10 -2.77
CA GLN A 9 5.71 0.97 -4.21
C GLN A 9 5.86 -0.51 -4.63
N GLY A 10 5.01 -0.94 -5.56
CA GLY A 10 4.99 -2.32 -6.04
C GLY A 10 4.05 -3.24 -5.25
N ALA A 11 3.23 -2.70 -4.33
CA ALA A 11 2.18 -3.48 -3.68
C ALA A 11 1.21 -4.08 -4.71
N THR A 12 0.71 -5.28 -4.44
CA THR A 12 -0.24 -5.99 -5.30
C THR A 12 -1.66 -5.77 -4.77
N LEU A 13 -2.55 -5.32 -5.63
CA LEU A 13 -3.96 -5.06 -5.32
C LEU A 13 -4.88 -6.00 -6.12
N LYS A 14 -6.08 -6.22 -5.60
CA LYS A 14 -7.15 -7.00 -6.23
C LYS A 14 -8.50 -6.34 -6.00
N CYS A 15 -9.38 -6.37 -7.01
CA CYS A 15 -10.78 -5.95 -6.87
C CYS A 15 -11.70 -7.16 -6.67
N GLN A 16 -12.60 -7.09 -5.69
CA GLN A 16 -13.55 -8.17 -5.39
C GLN A 16 -14.58 -8.40 -6.53
N PHE A 17 -14.80 -7.39 -7.38
CA PHE A 17 -15.75 -7.44 -8.49
C PHE A 17 -15.11 -7.78 -9.83
N SER A 18 -13.84 -8.18 -9.86
CA SER A 18 -13.24 -8.72 -11.06
C SER A 18 -13.98 -9.98 -11.52
N GLU A 19 -14.17 -10.14 -12.83
CA GLU A 19 -14.61 -11.39 -13.44
C GLU A 19 -13.63 -12.53 -13.15
N ASP A 20 -12.34 -12.26 -13.32
CA ASP A 20 -11.24 -13.16 -12.97
C ASP A 20 -10.79 -12.92 -11.52
N PRO A 21 -11.01 -13.86 -10.58
CA PRO A 21 -10.61 -13.72 -9.19
C PRO A 21 -9.08 -13.67 -8.97
N GLN A 22 -8.26 -14.02 -9.97
CA GLN A 22 -6.80 -13.94 -9.87
C GLN A 22 -6.23 -12.66 -10.49
N ALA A 23 -7.07 -11.84 -11.12
CA ALA A 23 -6.63 -10.59 -11.70
C ALA A 23 -6.13 -9.64 -10.59
N THR A 24 -4.88 -9.23 -10.74
CA THR A 24 -4.19 -8.29 -9.86
C THR A 24 -3.50 -7.21 -10.66
N ASP A 25 -3.27 -6.08 -10.01
CA ASP A 25 -2.50 -4.97 -10.55
C ASP A 25 -1.57 -4.40 -9.47
N THR A 26 -0.57 -3.66 -9.91
CA THR A 26 0.51 -3.17 -9.06
C THR A 26 0.31 -1.69 -8.76
N LEU A 27 0.44 -1.31 -7.49
CA LEU A 27 0.36 0.08 -7.04
C LEU A 27 1.64 0.84 -7.37
N LYS A 28 1.46 2.00 -8.01
CA LYS A 28 2.47 3.04 -8.22
C LYS A 28 2.20 4.23 -7.31
N VAL A 29 3.12 4.47 -6.39
CA VAL A 29 3.19 5.65 -5.53
C VAL A 29 3.59 6.85 -6.39
N LYS A 30 2.67 7.79 -6.53
CA LYS A 30 2.84 9.04 -7.30
C LYS A 30 2.70 10.29 -6.44
N SER A 31 2.16 10.16 -5.22
CA SER A 31 1.82 11.31 -4.38
C SER A 31 3.01 11.92 -3.62
N GLN A 32 4.17 11.27 -3.62
CA GLN A 32 5.34 11.69 -2.85
C GLN A 32 6.64 11.07 -3.43
N GLN A 33 7.79 11.66 -3.10
CA GLN A 33 9.13 11.23 -3.55
C GLN A 33 10.18 11.27 -2.41
N LYS A 34 9.76 11.24 -1.15
CA LYS A 34 10.61 11.50 0.02
C LYS A 34 10.61 10.39 1.07
N HIS A 35 9.49 9.68 1.22
CA HIS A 35 9.28 8.73 2.30
C HIS A 35 9.41 7.31 1.77
N TYR A 36 10.36 6.55 2.31
CA TYR A 36 10.69 5.20 1.88
C TYR A 36 10.66 4.24 3.07
N ALA A 37 10.47 2.95 2.80
CA ALA A 37 10.46 1.89 3.80
C ALA A 37 11.30 0.70 3.32
N ASN A 38 12.12 0.12 4.20
CA ASN A 38 12.96 -1.07 3.95
C ASN A 38 13.71 -1.06 2.60
N ASP A 39 14.45 0.02 2.31
CA ASP A 39 15.27 0.12 1.09
C ASP A 39 16.61 0.80 1.36
N LYS A 40 17.68 0.03 1.13
CA LYS A 40 19.10 0.40 1.28
C LYS A 40 19.52 1.66 0.53
N GLY A 41 18.81 2.05 -0.52
CA GLY A 41 19.09 3.26 -1.29
C GLY A 41 18.18 4.45 -0.97
N GLY A 42 17.06 4.24 -0.26
CA GLY A 42 16.04 5.26 -0.09
C GLY A 42 15.39 5.69 -1.42
N ASP A 43 15.35 4.84 -2.45
CA ASP A 43 15.04 5.30 -3.82
C ASP A 43 13.93 4.49 -4.54
N LYS A 44 13.60 3.27 -4.09
CA LYS A 44 12.74 2.33 -4.82
C LYS A 44 11.44 2.00 -4.10
N LYS A 45 11.42 1.99 -2.76
CA LYS A 45 10.24 1.58 -1.97
C LYS A 45 9.55 2.75 -1.28
N LEU A 46 9.02 3.65 -2.10
CA LEU A 46 8.19 4.77 -1.63
C LEU A 46 7.00 4.26 -0.81
N ILE A 47 6.74 4.86 0.34
CA ILE A 47 5.57 4.58 1.17
C ILE A 47 4.31 5.06 0.43
N ALA A 48 3.32 4.17 0.30
CA ALA A 48 2.03 4.50 -0.26
C ALA A 48 1.16 5.24 0.77
N THR A 49 0.38 6.20 0.29
CA THR A 49 -0.43 7.06 1.17
C THR A 49 -1.89 7.12 0.72
N THR A 50 -2.77 7.65 1.57
CA THR A 50 -4.17 7.92 1.22
C THR A 50 -4.34 8.93 0.07
N LYS A 51 -3.25 9.56 -0.39
CA LYS A 51 -3.22 10.44 -1.57
C LYS A 51 -2.97 9.69 -2.88
N GLU A 52 -2.81 8.36 -2.86
CA GLU A 52 -2.76 7.55 -4.08
C GLU A 52 -4.15 7.40 -4.72
N ILE A 53 -4.69 8.51 -5.20
CA ILE A 53 -5.99 8.62 -5.87
C ILE A 53 -5.83 8.77 -7.38
N GLY A 54 -6.87 8.42 -8.14
CA GLY A 54 -6.86 8.43 -9.59
C GLY A 54 -6.29 7.13 -10.18
N GLN A 55 -5.57 7.26 -11.29
CA GLN A 55 -4.92 6.14 -11.99
C GLN A 55 -3.51 5.90 -11.45
N THR A 56 -3.45 5.27 -10.28
CA THR A 56 -2.21 4.96 -9.56
C THR A 56 -1.79 3.51 -9.71
N LEU A 57 -2.46 2.71 -10.52
CA LEU A 57 -2.05 1.33 -10.81
C LEU A 57 -1.27 1.25 -12.12
N GLU A 58 -0.52 0.17 -12.33
CA GLU A 58 0.27 -0.01 -13.55
C GLU A 58 -0.59 -0.23 -14.79
N LYS A 59 -1.54 -1.16 -14.71
CA LYS A 59 -2.45 -1.49 -15.83
C LYS A 59 -3.76 -0.70 -15.75
N ASN A 60 -4.11 -0.18 -14.56
CA ASN A 60 -5.39 0.48 -14.25
C ASN A 60 -6.60 -0.36 -14.61
N THR A 61 -6.49 -1.69 -14.47
CA THR A 61 -7.56 -2.63 -14.74
C THR A 61 -7.35 -3.92 -13.96
N PHE A 62 -8.46 -4.55 -13.58
CA PHE A 62 -8.47 -5.92 -13.04
C PHE A 62 -9.14 -6.89 -14.03
N GLY A 63 -9.13 -6.61 -15.34
CA GLY A 63 -9.89 -7.39 -16.32
C GLY A 63 -11.31 -6.87 -16.48
N ASN A 64 -12.31 -7.74 -16.59
CA ASN A 64 -13.71 -7.32 -16.71
C ASN A 64 -14.38 -7.09 -15.34
N CYS A 65 -15.31 -6.16 -15.25
CA CYS A 65 -15.93 -5.74 -13.98
C CYS A 65 -17.38 -6.24 -13.86
N LYS A 66 -17.67 -7.11 -12.88
CA LYS A 66 -19.02 -7.65 -12.62
C LYS A 66 -20.06 -6.58 -12.26
N MET A 67 -19.62 -5.40 -11.80
CA MET A 67 -20.50 -4.26 -11.51
C MET A 67 -20.85 -3.44 -12.75
N GLN A 68 -20.34 -3.80 -13.92
CA GLN A 68 -20.62 -3.13 -15.19
C GLN A 68 -21.13 -4.13 -16.23
N PRO A 69 -22.36 -4.65 -16.09
CA PRO A 69 -22.94 -5.59 -17.04
C PRO A 69 -23.11 -4.97 -18.44
N LEU A 70 -22.89 -5.79 -19.48
CA LEU A 70 -23.07 -5.46 -20.88
C LEU A 70 -23.68 -6.67 -21.62
N GLY A 71 -25.00 -6.76 -21.65
CA GLY A 71 -25.70 -7.92 -22.23
C GLY A 71 -25.32 -9.21 -21.49
N ASN A 72 -24.72 -10.16 -22.21
CA ASN A 72 -24.27 -11.45 -21.67
C ASN A 72 -22.81 -11.43 -21.17
N SER A 73 -22.17 -10.25 -21.12
CA SER A 73 -20.79 -10.08 -20.65
C SER A 73 -20.68 -8.87 -19.71
N PHE A 74 -19.45 -8.47 -19.41
CA PHE A 74 -19.12 -7.34 -18.55
C PHE A 74 -18.19 -6.37 -19.27
N LYS A 75 -18.26 -5.08 -18.93
CA LYS A 75 -17.33 -4.08 -19.45
C LYS A 75 -15.93 -4.26 -18.83
N PRO A 76 -14.86 -3.92 -19.57
CA PRO A 76 -13.53 -3.83 -19.00
C PRO A 76 -13.47 -2.86 -17.82
N CYS A 77 -12.85 -3.28 -16.74
CA CYS A 77 -12.59 -2.46 -15.56
C CYS A 77 -11.66 -1.30 -15.92
N GLN A 78 -12.07 -0.09 -15.53
CA GLN A 78 -11.26 1.12 -15.59
C GLN A 78 -11.02 1.60 -14.16
N THR A 79 -9.92 1.13 -13.57
CA THR A 79 -9.65 1.40 -12.15
C THR A 79 -9.25 2.86 -11.98
N MET A 80 -10.04 3.58 -11.19
CA MET A 80 -9.74 4.91 -10.70
C MET A 80 -10.01 4.92 -9.19
N ILE A 81 -8.97 5.10 -8.39
CA ILE A 81 -9.12 5.09 -6.92
C ILE A 81 -9.66 6.44 -6.47
N GLN A 82 -10.81 6.44 -5.81
CA GLN A 82 -11.45 7.65 -5.31
C GLN A 82 -10.97 8.02 -3.90
N GLN A 83 -10.79 7.00 -3.06
CA GLN A 83 -10.43 7.16 -1.67
C GLN A 83 -9.84 5.86 -1.11
N TRP A 84 -9.14 6.02 0.00
CA TRP A 84 -8.59 4.95 0.83
C TRP A 84 -9.22 4.98 2.22
N SER A 85 -9.41 3.81 2.81
CA SER A 85 -9.85 3.60 4.19
C SER A 85 -8.88 2.70 4.94
N GLY A 86 -8.96 2.67 6.27
CA GLY A 86 -8.13 1.80 7.10
C GLY A 86 -6.64 2.16 7.08
N SER A 87 -6.31 3.44 6.91
CA SER A 87 -4.92 3.94 6.99
C SER A 87 -4.38 3.95 8.42
N TYR A 88 -3.07 4.12 8.55
CA TYR A 88 -2.44 4.37 9.84
C TYR A 88 -2.72 5.80 10.32
N GLU A 89 -3.46 5.91 11.43
CA GLU A 89 -4.04 7.19 11.88
C GLU A 89 -3.09 8.08 12.68
N LYS A 90 -2.02 7.51 13.27
CA LYS A 90 -1.16 8.26 14.21
C LYS A 90 -0.22 9.25 13.53
N VAL A 91 0.08 9.05 12.23
CA VAL A 91 1.08 9.83 11.51
C VAL A 91 0.50 10.36 10.20
N THR A 92 0.69 11.66 9.97
CA THR A 92 0.40 12.32 8.69
C THR A 92 1.71 12.75 8.06
N LEU A 93 1.97 12.31 6.83
CA LEU A 93 3.19 12.62 6.11
C LEU A 93 3.16 14.05 5.52
N SER A 94 4.30 14.52 5.04
CA SER A 94 4.46 15.86 4.48
C SER A 94 3.58 16.16 3.26
N ASN A 95 3.05 15.15 2.57
CA ASN A 95 2.05 15.29 1.50
C ASN A 95 0.60 15.37 2.03
N GLN A 96 0.41 15.52 3.34
CA GLN A 96 -0.88 15.46 4.04
C GLN A 96 -1.62 14.12 3.91
N GLY A 97 -0.94 13.09 3.42
CA GLY A 97 -1.44 11.73 3.34
C GLY A 97 -1.13 10.94 4.61
N LYS A 98 -1.98 9.94 4.89
CA LYS A 98 -1.72 8.94 5.92
C LYS A 98 -1.13 7.69 5.26
N MET A 99 -0.27 6.97 5.96
CA MET A 99 0.33 5.75 5.42
C MET A 99 -0.73 4.67 5.25
N LEU A 100 -0.65 3.95 4.13
CA LEU A 100 -1.43 2.75 3.92
C LEU A 100 -0.74 1.57 4.62
N ILE A 101 -1.56 0.69 5.17
CA ILE A 101 -1.15 -0.57 5.80
C ILE A 101 -1.83 -1.73 5.08
N GLU A 102 -1.41 -2.97 5.33
CA GLU A 102 -1.91 -4.16 4.61
C GLU A 102 -3.45 -4.33 4.63
N ASP A 103 -4.12 -3.83 5.67
CA ASP A 103 -5.58 -3.87 5.78
C ASP A 103 -6.29 -2.67 5.13
N SER A 104 -5.54 -1.68 4.64
CA SER A 104 -6.12 -0.53 3.96
C SER A 104 -6.84 -0.96 2.69
N LYS A 105 -7.99 -0.35 2.43
CA LYS A 105 -8.83 -0.66 1.27
C LYS A 105 -9.06 0.57 0.40
N ALA A 106 -9.19 0.34 -0.90
CA ALA A 106 -9.48 1.38 -1.88
C ALA A 106 -10.89 1.25 -2.44
N THR A 107 -11.46 2.40 -2.77
CA THR A 107 -12.78 2.55 -3.37
C THR A 107 -12.64 2.96 -4.84
N CYS A 108 -13.41 2.36 -5.74
CA CYS A 108 -13.58 2.85 -7.11
C CYS A 108 -15.04 3.24 -7.40
N PRO A 109 -15.32 4.05 -8.45
CA PRO A 109 -16.67 4.56 -8.72
C PRO A 109 -17.73 3.47 -8.98
N PHE A 110 -17.31 2.29 -9.45
CA PHE A 110 -18.23 1.22 -9.86
C PHE A 110 -18.39 0.11 -8.82
N GLY A 111 -17.32 -0.23 -8.10
CA GLY A 111 -17.37 -1.25 -7.04
C GLY A 111 -17.92 -0.72 -5.72
N GLY A 112 -17.95 0.60 -5.53
CA GLY A 112 -18.36 1.19 -4.26
C GLY A 112 -17.29 1.08 -3.17
N PRO A 113 -17.64 1.42 -1.92
CA PRO A 113 -16.70 1.50 -0.82
C PRO A 113 -15.88 0.21 -0.64
N ASP A 114 -14.58 0.37 -0.45
CA ASP A 114 -13.64 -0.68 -0.02
C ASP A 114 -13.59 -1.94 -0.91
N CYS A 115 -13.88 -1.79 -2.21
CA CYS A 115 -13.94 -2.90 -3.14
C CYS A 115 -12.58 -3.42 -3.64
N ILE A 116 -11.49 -2.67 -3.38
CA ILE A 116 -10.12 -3.03 -3.77
C ILE A 116 -9.29 -3.29 -2.51
N GLU A 117 -8.65 -4.44 -2.46
CA GLU A 117 -7.87 -4.92 -1.32
C GLU A 117 -6.40 -5.08 -1.68
N ILE A 118 -5.53 -4.95 -0.68
CA ILE A 118 -4.10 -5.15 -0.81
C ILE A 118 -3.80 -6.62 -0.49
N THR A 119 -3.21 -7.34 -1.43
CA THR A 119 -2.87 -8.77 -1.26
C THR A 119 -1.39 -8.97 -0.95
N LYS A 120 -0.54 -8.02 -1.34
CA LYS A 120 0.88 -7.97 -0.97
C LYS A 120 1.28 -6.53 -0.72
N HIS A 121 1.84 -6.25 0.45
CA HIS A 121 2.26 -4.90 0.86
C HIS A 121 3.47 -4.36 0.06
N GLY A 122 4.19 -5.23 -0.67
CA GLY A 122 5.25 -4.84 -1.62
C GLY A 122 6.63 -4.61 -0.99
N GLN A 123 6.77 -4.73 0.33
CA GLN A 123 8.09 -4.72 0.97
C GLN A 123 8.83 -6.02 0.65
N ILE A 124 10.16 -5.96 0.60
CA ILE A 124 11.04 -7.11 0.35
C ILE A 124 11.97 -7.22 1.56
N ALA A 125 12.30 -8.44 1.98
CA ALA A 125 13.28 -8.67 3.03
C ALA A 125 14.70 -8.41 2.51
N GLU A 126 15.08 -7.14 2.40
CA GLU A 126 16.48 -6.76 2.29
C GLU A 126 16.89 -6.03 3.57
N ILE A 127 17.77 -6.69 4.31
CA ILE A 127 18.33 -6.23 5.58
C ILE A 127 19.33 -5.10 5.30
N SER A 128 19.14 -3.93 5.90
CA SER A 128 20.26 -3.03 6.18
C SER A 128 19.95 -2.01 7.27
N GLN A 129 20.84 -1.88 8.25
CA GLN A 129 20.90 -0.80 9.22
C GLN A 129 21.05 0.57 8.52
N GLN A 130 20.48 1.64 9.12
CA GLN A 130 20.55 3.08 8.76
C GLN A 130 19.33 3.56 7.93
N GLN A 131 18.57 4.59 8.29
CA GLN A 131 18.70 5.66 9.28
C GLN A 131 17.47 5.64 10.20
N ILE A 132 17.69 5.49 11.51
CA ILE A 132 16.65 5.64 12.51
C ILE A 132 16.90 6.99 13.17
N ASP A 133 16.29 8.03 12.61
CA ASP A 133 15.99 9.19 13.45
C ASP A 133 14.91 8.77 14.44
N ASN A 134 14.96 9.37 15.63
CA ASN A 134 14.25 9.05 16.88
C ASN A 134 12.71 9.16 16.80
N GLU A 135 12.09 8.67 15.72
CA GLU A 135 10.64 8.64 15.56
C GLU A 135 10.04 7.41 16.25
N ASP A 136 8.81 7.58 16.70
CA ASP A 136 8.03 6.70 17.57
C ASP A 136 8.33 5.20 17.33
N LYS A 137 8.69 4.46 18.39
CA LYS A 137 9.08 3.04 18.33
C LYS A 137 8.06 2.19 17.57
N GLU A 138 6.78 2.53 17.69
CA GLU A 138 5.70 1.89 16.94
C GLU A 138 5.76 2.20 15.43
N LEU A 139 6.07 3.44 15.05
CA LEU A 139 6.24 3.84 13.65
C LEU A 139 7.41 3.09 13.00
N MET A 140 8.52 2.98 13.73
CA MET A 140 9.70 2.26 13.26
C MET A 140 9.43 0.77 13.03
N GLN A 141 8.65 0.13 13.90
CA GLN A 141 8.20 -1.25 13.71
C GLN A 141 7.32 -1.42 12.46
N GLN A 142 6.63 -0.38 12.02
CA GLN A 142 5.73 -0.43 10.86
C GLN A 142 6.44 -0.13 9.54
N ILE A 143 7.34 0.85 9.54
CA ILE A 143 8.10 1.30 8.36
C ILE A 143 9.29 0.37 8.09
N CYS A 144 10.01 -0.02 9.15
CA CYS A 144 11.21 -0.85 9.06
C CYS A 144 11.16 -2.07 9.99
N PRO A 145 10.14 -2.95 9.89
CA PRO A 145 9.98 -4.10 10.78
C PRO A 145 11.22 -5.00 10.86
N LEU A 146 11.94 -5.17 9.74
CA LEU A 146 13.11 -6.05 9.65
C LEU A 146 14.30 -5.51 10.46
N ILE A 147 14.61 -4.23 10.28
CA ILE A 147 15.67 -3.54 11.04
C ILE A 147 15.28 -3.47 12.52
N PHE A 148 14.00 -3.25 12.81
CA PHE A 148 13.52 -3.16 14.19
C PHE A 148 13.74 -4.46 14.96
N ASP A 149 13.38 -5.61 14.38
CA ASP A 149 13.56 -6.92 15.03
C ASP A 149 15.07 -7.20 15.26
N GLU A 150 15.95 -6.86 14.30
CA GLU A 150 17.42 -6.99 14.46
C GLU A 150 17.99 -6.13 15.60
N LEU A 151 17.52 -4.88 15.73
CA LEU A 151 17.99 -3.98 16.79
C LEU A 151 17.49 -4.37 18.19
N GLN A 152 16.37 -5.10 18.27
CA GLN A 152 15.93 -5.68 19.54
C GLN A 152 16.81 -6.87 19.95
N ASP A 153 17.25 -7.68 18.99
CA ASP A 153 18.12 -8.83 19.24
C ASP A 153 19.56 -8.40 19.64
N GLU A 154 20.03 -7.22 19.23
CA GLU A 154 21.35 -6.68 19.62
C GLU A 154 21.39 -5.90 20.95
N ASN A 155 20.28 -5.76 21.68
CA ASN A 155 20.25 -5.22 23.04
C ASN A 155 20.87 -3.81 23.22
N VAL A 156 20.52 -2.84 22.34
CA VAL A 156 20.96 -1.43 22.43
C VAL A 156 19.79 -0.49 22.75
N TRP A 157 19.03 -0.76 23.81
CA TRP A 157 18.07 0.22 24.38
C TRP A 157 17.91 0.06 25.90
N SER A 158 19.03 -0.12 26.61
CA SER A 158 19.07 0.00 28.08
C SER A 158 19.06 1.47 28.50
#